data_AF-A0A948BTW1-F1
#
_entry.id   AF-A0A948BTW1-F1
#
_cell.length_a   1.000
_cell.length_b   1.000
_cell.length_c   1.000
_cell.angle_alpha   90.00
_cell.angle_beta   90.00
_cell.angle_gamma   90.00
#
_symmetry.space_group_name_H-M   'P 1'
#
loop_
_entity.id
_entity.type
_entity.pdbx_description
1 polymer ?
#
loop_
_entity_poly.entity_id
_entity_poly.type
_entity_poly.pdbx_seq_one_letter_code
_entity_poly.pdbx_strand_id
1 'polypeptide(L)'
;MNSFGILLFLGFFFGTGYAALRFFSKLAGVNMTSAMIWGFKAKRFELVLNWGMFYLIAFVMTFALLQKPFMLLTMNVSHRGALLGYAINDETANLYDPLQDEYLSFRVLPSPPPAAERFDETFDVVALYRPFLSDYYQNIELQNIYLALFFMFLSALGLSLMYLIMYTLARAYSSEMKLKRDISHRIVLARFREVTGYRFSRVANSFVLIIILSSFIGGFMVNRITRGYEKEFLPAQEYFRSKIMETVAPEKVLLGRVIRRMFGHKKIYAQPERDSHDTSDRTIPTITYTVEFPNMVKYTPVYLQITYIGDDESNPIIKKLNESFPPRTSTWNDVILASPEAMEPIDLPERNFRVNSDYSISLVMEE
;
A
#
# COMPACT_ATOMS: atom_id res chain seq x y z
N MET A 1 -0.35 -9.81 -11.97
CA MET A 1 -0.81 -8.85 -13.01
C MET A 1 -0.76 -9.56 -14.36
N ASN A 2 -1.89 -9.77 -15.03
CA ASN A 2 -1.91 -10.53 -16.30
C ASN A 2 -1.19 -9.76 -17.42
N SER A 3 -0.49 -10.47 -18.32
CA SER A 3 0.33 -9.88 -19.40
C SER A 3 -0.43 -8.87 -20.27
N PHE A 4 -1.75 -9.06 -20.42
CA PHE A 4 -2.62 -8.12 -21.14
C PHE A 4 -2.74 -6.74 -20.47
N GLY A 5 -2.81 -6.69 -19.14
CA GLY A 5 -2.88 -5.43 -18.39
C GLY A 5 -1.60 -4.61 -18.51
N ILE A 6 -0.45 -5.28 -18.54
CA ILE A 6 0.86 -4.64 -18.77
C ILE A 6 0.92 -4.05 -20.18
N LEU A 7 0.48 -4.81 -21.20
CA LEU A 7 0.46 -4.34 -22.57
C LEU A 7 -0.47 -3.13 -22.76
N LEU A 8 -1.66 -3.15 -22.14
CA LEU A 8 -2.55 -1.98 -22.14
C LEU A 8 -1.90 -0.78 -21.45
N PHE A 9 -1.30 -0.97 -20.27
CA PHE A 9 -0.61 0.09 -19.56
C PHE A 9 0.51 0.71 -20.41
N LEU A 10 1.36 -0.12 -21.02
CA LEU A 10 2.43 0.34 -21.92
C LEU A 10 1.87 1.04 -23.15
N GLY A 11 0.81 0.50 -23.77
CA GLY A 11 0.13 1.12 -24.91
C GLY A 11 -0.40 2.51 -24.57
N PHE A 12 -1.08 2.65 -23.43
CA PHE A 12 -1.52 3.95 -22.92
C PHE A 12 -0.35 4.87 -22.61
N PHE A 13 0.72 4.36 -21.97
CA PHE A 13 1.90 5.13 -21.61
C PHE A 13 2.60 5.71 -22.85
N PHE A 14 2.90 4.90 -23.86
CA PHE A 14 3.54 5.39 -25.08
C PHE A 14 2.58 6.26 -25.92
N GLY A 15 1.31 5.87 -26.01
CA GLY A 15 0.30 6.61 -26.76
C GLY A 15 0.07 8.02 -26.20
N THR A 16 -0.11 8.14 -24.88
CA THR A 16 -0.29 9.44 -24.22
C THR A 16 0.99 10.27 -24.19
N GLY A 17 2.16 9.63 -24.12
CA GLY A 17 3.46 10.31 -24.20
C GLY A 17 3.68 10.94 -25.57
N TYR A 18 3.40 10.19 -26.64
CA TYR A 18 3.42 10.72 -28.00
C TYR A 18 2.37 11.82 -28.20
N ALA A 19 1.15 11.63 -27.67
CA ALA A 19 0.11 12.64 -27.72
C ALA A 19 0.52 13.93 -26.99
N ALA A 20 1.19 13.83 -25.84
CA ALA A 20 1.71 14.96 -25.09
C ALA A 20 2.77 15.74 -25.90
N LEU A 21 3.72 15.03 -26.53
CA LEU A 21 4.72 15.65 -27.40
C LEU A 21 4.07 16.35 -28.60
N ARG A 22 3.10 15.70 -29.26
CA ARG A 22 2.39 16.28 -30.40
C ARG A 22 1.53 17.48 -29.99
N PHE A 23 0.89 17.40 -28.83
CA PHE A 23 0.10 18.49 -28.27
C PHE A 23 0.99 19.68 -27.97
N PHE A 24 2.10 19.49 -27.26
CA PHE A 24 3.06 20.55 -26.99
C PHE A 24 3.68 21.10 -28.27
N SER A 25 3.87 20.26 -29.30
CA SER A 25 4.36 20.71 -30.61
C SER A 25 3.43 21.74 -31.26
N LYS A 26 2.11 21.56 -31.13
CA LYS A 26 1.12 22.54 -31.61
C LYS A 26 1.20 23.84 -30.80
N LEU A 27 1.35 23.72 -29.47
CA LEU A 27 1.43 24.88 -28.58
C LEU A 27 2.70 25.71 -28.79
N ALA A 28 3.87 25.08 -28.82
CA ALA A 28 5.14 25.76 -29.01
C ALA A 28 5.41 26.11 -30.48
N GLY A 29 4.71 25.46 -31.42
CA GLY A 29 5.00 25.59 -32.83
C GLY A 29 6.36 24.99 -33.21
N VAL A 30 6.81 23.95 -32.52
CA VAL A 30 8.07 23.26 -32.79
C VAL A 30 7.75 21.77 -32.87
N ASN A 31 8.38 21.03 -33.77
CA ASN A 31 8.23 19.58 -33.76
C ASN A 31 9.00 19.00 -32.55
N MET A 32 8.29 18.71 -31.46
CA MET A 32 8.90 18.24 -30.21
C MET A 32 9.51 16.86 -30.33
N THR A 33 9.01 16.00 -31.22
CA THR A 33 9.66 14.71 -31.50
C THR A 33 11.05 14.95 -32.09
N SER A 34 11.17 15.87 -33.04
CA SER A 34 12.47 16.27 -33.58
C SER A 34 13.35 16.98 -32.54
N ALA A 35 12.76 17.81 -31.68
CA ALA A 35 13.49 18.49 -30.61
C ALA A 35 14.04 17.50 -29.56
N MET A 36 13.30 16.44 -29.23
CA MET A 36 13.76 15.36 -28.35
C MET A 36 14.93 14.58 -28.97
N ILE A 37 14.82 14.20 -30.24
CA ILE A 37 15.90 13.52 -30.97
C ILE A 37 17.14 14.42 -31.07
N TRP A 38 16.95 15.71 -31.33
CA TRP A 38 18.04 16.68 -31.31
C TRP A 38 18.66 16.81 -29.91
N GLY A 39 17.84 16.85 -28.84
CA GLY A 39 18.31 16.90 -27.46
C GLY A 39 19.24 15.73 -27.11
N PHE A 40 18.89 14.52 -27.54
CA PHE A 40 19.75 13.34 -27.44
C PHE A 40 21.07 13.52 -28.20
N LYS A 41 21.01 13.95 -29.47
CA LYS A 41 22.21 14.12 -30.31
C LYS A 41 23.13 15.25 -29.82
N ALA A 42 22.55 16.33 -29.29
CA ALA A 42 23.25 17.49 -28.77
C ALA A 42 23.79 17.28 -27.34
N LYS A 43 23.83 16.04 -26.85
CA LYS A 43 24.25 15.65 -25.51
C LYS A 43 23.48 16.33 -24.36
N ARG A 44 22.27 16.82 -24.60
CA ARG A 44 21.35 17.35 -23.57
C ARG A 44 20.56 16.21 -22.92
N PHE A 45 21.24 15.11 -22.63
CA PHE A 45 20.63 13.87 -22.12
C PHE A 45 19.89 14.10 -20.81
N GLU A 46 20.41 14.95 -19.92
CA GLU A 46 19.78 15.29 -18.65
C GLU A 46 18.35 15.81 -18.82
N LEU A 47 18.11 16.70 -19.78
CA LEU A 47 16.76 17.24 -20.04
C LEU A 47 15.82 16.15 -20.54
N VAL A 48 16.26 15.31 -21.47
CA VAL A 48 15.40 14.29 -22.08
C VAL A 48 15.10 13.14 -21.11
N LEU A 49 16.09 12.70 -20.33
CA LEU A 49 15.92 11.69 -19.28
C LEU A 49 15.01 12.20 -18.16
N ASN A 50 15.24 13.43 -17.69
CA ASN A 50 14.37 14.03 -16.68
C ASN A 50 12.94 14.19 -17.18
N TRP A 51 12.73 14.53 -18.46
CA TRP A 51 11.38 14.54 -19.03
C TRP A 51 10.73 13.16 -18.97
N GLY A 52 11.45 12.11 -19.36
CA GLY A 52 10.93 10.73 -19.31
C GLY A 52 10.59 10.29 -17.89
N MET A 53 11.43 10.63 -16.91
CA MET A 53 11.20 10.33 -15.50
C MET A 53 9.98 11.07 -14.93
N PHE A 54 9.90 12.39 -15.14
CA PHE A 54 8.74 13.17 -14.66
C PHE A 54 7.46 12.81 -15.40
N TYR A 55 7.55 12.41 -16.66
CA TYR A 55 6.43 11.84 -17.40
C TYR A 55 5.95 10.53 -16.78
N LEU A 56 6.85 9.62 -16.45
CA LEU A 56 6.50 8.37 -15.76
C LEU A 56 5.80 8.65 -14.43
N ILE A 57 6.34 9.56 -13.60
CA ILE A 57 5.74 9.95 -12.32
C ILE A 57 4.34 10.53 -12.55
N ALA A 58 4.21 11.53 -13.44
CA ALA A 58 2.93 12.16 -13.72
C ALA A 58 1.89 11.17 -14.27
N PHE A 59 2.31 10.27 -15.17
CA PHE A 59 1.46 9.26 -15.75
C PHE A 59 0.96 8.26 -14.71
N VAL A 60 1.86 7.67 -13.92
CA VAL A 60 1.50 6.69 -12.88
C VAL A 60 0.55 7.29 -11.85
N MET A 61 0.84 8.50 -11.36
CA MET A 61 0.01 9.15 -10.34
C MET A 61 -1.36 9.57 -10.90
N THR A 62 -1.40 10.10 -12.13
CA THR A 62 -2.67 10.45 -12.79
C THR A 62 -3.51 9.21 -13.10
N PHE A 63 -2.87 8.14 -13.54
CA PHE A 63 -3.54 6.87 -13.81
C PHE A 63 -4.17 6.30 -12.53
N ALA A 64 -3.44 6.32 -11.40
CA ALA A 64 -3.98 5.91 -10.10
C ALA A 64 -5.21 6.75 -9.68
N LEU A 65 -5.19 8.06 -9.94
CA LEU A 65 -6.35 8.93 -9.68
C LEU A 65 -7.54 8.62 -10.60
N LEU A 66 -7.28 8.38 -11.89
CA LEU A 66 -8.32 8.05 -12.87
C LEU A 66 -8.96 6.67 -12.65
N GLN A 67 -8.26 5.77 -11.95
CA GLN A 67 -8.83 4.48 -11.54
C GLN A 67 -9.83 4.62 -10.37
N LYS A 68 -9.79 5.71 -9.60
CA LYS A 68 -10.65 5.87 -8.41
C LYS A 68 -12.14 5.67 -8.69
N PRO A 69 -12.76 6.26 -9.71
CA PRO A 69 -14.20 6.05 -9.97
C PRO A 69 -14.57 4.57 -10.17
N PHE A 70 -13.74 3.81 -10.90
CA PHE A 70 -13.95 2.37 -11.09
C PHE A 70 -13.77 1.60 -9.79
N MET A 71 -12.78 1.99 -8.99
CA MET A 71 -12.55 1.45 -7.66
C MET A 71 -13.76 1.67 -6.74
N LEU A 72 -14.36 2.87 -6.73
CA LEU A 72 -15.55 3.18 -5.94
C LEU A 72 -16.76 2.33 -6.33
N LEU A 73 -16.96 2.10 -7.63
CA LEU A 73 -18.00 1.19 -8.10
C LEU A 73 -17.77 -0.24 -7.58
N THR A 74 -16.53 -0.72 -7.64
CA THR A 74 -16.21 -2.06 -7.12
C THR A 74 -16.34 -2.16 -5.62
N MET A 75 -15.94 -1.13 -4.86
CA MET A 75 -16.12 -1.09 -3.41
C MET A 75 -17.59 -1.20 -3.01
N ASN A 76 -18.50 -0.63 -3.78
CA ASN A 76 -19.92 -0.67 -3.47
C ASN A 76 -20.59 -2.02 -3.78
N VAL A 77 -19.96 -2.85 -4.63
CA VAL A 77 -20.56 -4.12 -5.12
C VAL A 77 -19.80 -5.34 -4.63
N SER A 78 -18.50 -5.21 -4.35
CA SER A 78 -17.59 -6.29 -4.01
C SER A 78 -16.75 -5.93 -2.80
N HIS A 79 -17.42 -5.81 -1.66
CA HIS A 79 -16.81 -5.63 -0.35
C HIS A 79 -17.16 -6.78 0.59
N ARG A 80 -16.28 -7.06 1.55
CA ARG A 80 -16.44 -8.07 2.60
C ARG A 80 -15.95 -7.48 3.92
N GLY A 81 -16.68 -7.74 4.98
CA GLY A 81 -16.23 -7.48 6.34
C GLY A 81 -15.89 -8.80 7.01
N ALA A 82 -14.93 -8.76 7.92
CA ALA A 82 -14.61 -9.87 8.82
C ALA A 82 -13.98 -9.31 10.10
N LEU A 83 -13.76 -10.16 11.08
CA LEU A 83 -13.01 -9.85 12.29
C LEU A 83 -11.53 -10.24 12.11
N LEU A 84 -10.64 -9.46 12.72
CA LEU A 84 -9.19 -9.60 12.59
C LEU A 84 -8.75 -11.00 13.02
N GLY A 85 -8.04 -11.68 12.12
CA GLY A 85 -7.39 -12.96 12.38
C GLY A 85 -5.88 -12.82 12.27
N TYR A 86 -5.28 -13.39 11.23
CA TYR A 86 -3.84 -13.35 11.02
C TYR A 86 -3.48 -13.45 9.52
N ALA A 87 -2.33 -12.89 9.14
CA ALA A 87 -1.78 -13.11 7.81
C ALA A 87 -1.21 -14.55 7.71
N ILE A 88 -1.44 -15.25 6.59
CA ILE A 88 -0.79 -16.54 6.28
C ILE A 88 0.55 -16.33 5.58
N ASN A 89 0.59 -15.44 4.59
CA ASN A 89 1.78 -15.07 3.82
C ASN A 89 1.72 -13.56 3.48
N ASP A 90 2.54 -13.08 2.54
CA ASP A 90 2.55 -11.66 2.13
C ASP A 90 1.34 -11.27 1.25
N GLU A 91 0.52 -12.25 0.85
CA GLU A 91 -0.57 -12.09 -0.10
C GLU A 91 -1.91 -12.68 0.37
N THR A 92 -1.97 -13.29 1.56
CA THR A 92 -3.14 -14.01 2.07
C THR A 92 -3.29 -13.79 3.56
N ALA A 93 -4.53 -13.54 4.01
CA ALA A 93 -4.92 -13.46 5.42
C ALA A 93 -6.11 -14.36 5.72
N ASN A 94 -6.08 -14.98 6.90
CA ASN A 94 -7.25 -15.62 7.50
C ASN A 94 -7.95 -14.59 8.39
N LEU A 95 -9.20 -14.29 8.06
CA LEU A 95 -10.04 -13.41 8.86
C LEU A 95 -11.24 -14.21 9.37
N TYR A 96 -11.67 -13.93 10.58
CA TYR A 96 -12.77 -14.65 11.20
C TYR A 96 -14.12 -14.07 10.74
N ASP A 97 -14.98 -14.90 10.16
CA ASP A 97 -16.33 -14.52 9.77
C ASP A 97 -17.32 -14.91 10.88
N PRO A 98 -17.85 -13.94 11.66
CA PRO A 98 -18.79 -14.23 12.73
C PRO A 98 -20.14 -14.76 12.24
N LEU A 99 -20.46 -14.62 10.95
CA LEU A 99 -21.69 -15.16 10.36
C LEU A 99 -21.60 -16.66 10.07
N GLN A 100 -20.39 -17.15 9.77
CA GLN A 100 -20.11 -18.55 9.46
C GLN A 100 -19.41 -19.29 10.60
N ASP A 101 -19.03 -18.58 11.67
CA ASP A 101 -18.31 -19.09 12.85
C ASP A 101 -16.99 -19.80 12.47
N GLU A 102 -16.29 -19.27 11.45
CA GLU A 102 -15.04 -19.86 10.94
C GLU A 102 -14.05 -18.83 10.41
N TYR A 103 -12.78 -19.25 10.31
CA TYR A 103 -11.73 -18.44 9.65
C TYR A 103 -11.75 -18.67 8.14
N LEU A 104 -11.88 -17.59 7.38
CA LEU A 104 -11.88 -17.60 5.92
C LEU A 104 -10.58 -17.02 5.36
N SER A 105 -10.04 -17.70 4.35
CA SER A 105 -8.84 -17.28 3.62
C SER A 105 -9.16 -16.24 2.56
N PHE A 106 -8.56 -15.05 2.67
CA PHE A 106 -8.64 -13.99 1.68
C PHE A 106 -7.26 -13.74 1.07
N ARG A 107 -7.15 -13.69 -0.25
CA ARG A 107 -5.96 -13.15 -0.91
C ARG A 107 -5.99 -11.63 -0.80
N VAL A 108 -5.04 -10.99 -0.13
CA VAL A 108 -5.01 -9.54 0.16
C VAL A 108 -3.68 -8.93 -0.27
N LEU A 109 -3.74 -7.85 -1.05
CA LEU A 109 -2.59 -7.02 -1.45
C LEU A 109 -2.84 -5.54 -1.16
N PRO A 110 -1.81 -4.69 -0.99
CA PRO A 110 -0.38 -5.01 -0.99
C PRO A 110 0.15 -5.53 0.36
N SER A 111 -0.65 -5.44 1.43
CA SER A 111 -0.26 -5.89 2.76
C SER A 111 -1.49 -6.50 3.46
N PRO A 112 -1.51 -7.81 3.70
CA PRO A 112 -2.57 -8.44 4.47
C PRO A 112 -2.60 -7.87 5.90
N PRO A 113 -3.79 -7.78 6.54
CA PRO A 113 -3.89 -7.36 7.94
C PRO A 113 -3.04 -8.29 8.83
N PRO A 114 -2.15 -7.73 9.67
CA PRO A 114 -1.42 -8.52 10.65
C PRO A 114 -2.35 -9.11 11.71
N ALA A 115 -1.84 -10.04 12.53
CA ALA A 115 -2.56 -10.41 13.76
C ALA A 115 -2.49 -9.25 14.78
N ALA A 116 -3.40 -9.25 15.76
CA ALA A 116 -3.39 -8.25 16.82
C ALA A 116 -2.10 -8.30 17.66
N GLU A 117 -1.62 -7.16 18.17
CA GLU A 117 -0.45 -7.14 19.07
C GLU A 117 -0.85 -7.43 20.52
N ARG A 118 -2.11 -7.19 20.85
CA ARG A 118 -2.65 -7.26 22.21
C ARG A 118 -4.00 -7.97 22.23
N PHE A 119 -4.34 -8.62 23.35
CA PHE A 119 -5.61 -9.34 23.47
C PHE A 119 -6.84 -8.43 23.31
N ASP A 120 -6.75 -7.15 23.70
CA ASP A 120 -7.84 -6.17 23.60
C ASP A 120 -8.06 -5.63 22.17
N GLU A 121 -7.09 -5.84 21.29
CA GLU A 121 -7.16 -5.51 19.86
C GLU A 121 -7.64 -6.68 18.99
N THR A 122 -7.75 -7.89 19.56
CA THR A 122 -8.22 -9.07 18.82
C THR A 122 -9.63 -8.85 18.28
N PHE A 123 -9.91 -9.51 17.15
CA PHE A 123 -11.19 -9.42 16.46
C PHE A 123 -11.61 -7.97 16.15
N ASP A 124 -10.67 -7.09 15.80
CA ASP A 124 -11.00 -5.79 15.21
C ASP A 124 -11.70 -5.94 13.86
N VAL A 125 -12.60 -5.01 13.52
CA VAL A 125 -13.33 -5.10 12.25
C VAL A 125 -12.40 -4.73 11.10
N VAL A 126 -12.29 -5.63 10.14
CA VAL A 126 -11.54 -5.42 8.89
C VAL A 126 -12.52 -5.34 7.73
N ALA A 127 -12.41 -4.28 6.94
CA ALA A 127 -13.20 -4.09 5.74
C ALA A 127 -12.32 -4.21 4.48
N LEU A 128 -12.62 -5.20 3.65
CA LEU A 128 -11.92 -5.49 2.42
C LEU A 128 -12.79 -5.22 1.20
N TYR A 129 -12.19 -4.83 0.08
CA TYR A 129 -12.86 -4.77 -1.21
C TYR A 129 -12.04 -5.45 -2.30
N ARG A 130 -12.72 -5.98 -3.32
CA ARG A 130 -12.08 -6.65 -4.46
C ARG A 130 -12.14 -5.73 -5.69
N PRO A 131 -11.02 -5.18 -6.16
CA PRO A 131 -10.98 -4.39 -7.38
C PRO A 131 -11.44 -5.19 -8.61
N PHE A 132 -11.94 -4.49 -9.62
CA PHE A 132 -12.39 -5.10 -10.87
C PHE A 132 -11.27 -5.93 -11.51
N LEU A 133 -11.55 -7.19 -11.87
CA LEU A 133 -10.61 -8.15 -12.48
C LEU A 133 -9.40 -8.54 -11.60
N SER A 134 -9.39 -8.18 -10.31
CA SER A 134 -8.39 -8.63 -9.35
C SER A 134 -8.90 -9.88 -8.63
N ASP A 135 -8.03 -10.86 -8.39
CA ASP A 135 -8.31 -11.97 -7.45
C ASP A 135 -7.93 -11.62 -6.01
N TYR A 136 -7.25 -10.49 -5.82
CA TYR A 136 -6.83 -9.98 -4.53
C TYR A 136 -7.82 -8.95 -4.02
N TYR A 137 -8.21 -9.09 -2.77
CA TYR A 137 -8.81 -8.06 -1.96
C TYR A 137 -7.78 -7.00 -1.57
N GLN A 138 -8.26 -5.82 -1.20
CA GLN A 138 -7.48 -4.72 -0.68
C GLN A 138 -8.19 -4.14 0.54
N ASN A 139 -7.42 -3.64 1.51
CA ASN A 139 -7.98 -2.94 2.66
C ASN A 139 -8.64 -1.62 2.18
N ILE A 140 -9.89 -1.42 2.56
CA ILE A 140 -10.67 -0.21 2.22
C ILE A 140 -10.07 1.03 2.87
N GLU A 141 -9.45 0.92 4.05
CA GLU A 141 -8.87 2.04 4.80
C GLU A 141 -7.70 2.71 4.08
N LEU A 142 -6.96 1.96 3.26
CA LEU A 142 -5.86 2.48 2.45
C LEU A 142 -6.33 3.49 1.40
N GLN A 143 -7.65 3.59 1.16
CA GLN A 143 -8.24 4.46 0.16
C GLN A 143 -8.63 5.84 0.70
N ASN A 144 -7.93 6.26 1.75
CA ASN A 144 -8.08 7.54 2.41
C ASN A 144 -7.85 8.75 1.46
N ILE A 145 -8.48 9.88 1.78
CA ILE A 145 -8.35 11.16 1.07
C ILE A 145 -6.89 11.65 1.02
N TYR A 146 -6.09 11.40 2.05
CA TYR A 146 -4.70 11.83 2.11
C TYR A 146 -3.85 11.23 0.98
N LEU A 147 -4.05 9.95 0.66
CA LEU A 147 -3.34 9.29 -0.44
C LEU A 147 -3.74 9.90 -1.80
N ALA A 148 -5.01 10.28 -1.95
CA ALA A 148 -5.51 10.96 -3.15
C ALA A 148 -4.83 12.33 -3.35
N LEU A 149 -4.75 13.11 -2.27
CA LEU A 149 -4.11 14.42 -2.27
C LEU A 149 -2.62 14.31 -2.59
N PHE A 150 -1.95 13.31 -2.04
CA PHE A 150 -0.55 13.01 -2.32
C PHE A 150 -0.32 12.70 -3.82
N PHE A 151 -1.13 11.81 -4.40
CA PHE A 151 -1.04 11.51 -5.85
C PHE A 151 -1.36 12.73 -6.72
N MET A 152 -2.32 13.57 -6.31
CA MET A 152 -2.64 14.81 -7.03
C MET A 152 -1.45 15.78 -7.02
N PHE A 153 -0.82 15.96 -5.86
CA PHE A 153 0.36 16.82 -5.73
C PHE A 153 1.51 16.34 -6.61
N LEU A 154 1.85 15.05 -6.55
CA LEU A 154 2.93 14.48 -7.37
C LEU A 154 2.62 14.53 -8.87
N SER A 155 1.38 14.30 -9.27
CA SER A 155 0.95 14.46 -10.67
C SER A 155 1.11 15.92 -11.14
N ALA A 156 0.62 16.88 -10.36
CA ALA A 156 0.74 18.30 -10.68
C ALA A 156 2.20 18.77 -10.76
N LEU A 157 3.04 18.32 -9.83
CA LEU A 157 4.47 18.60 -9.82
C LEU A 157 5.15 18.01 -11.07
N GLY A 158 4.89 16.73 -11.37
CA GLY A 158 5.43 16.05 -12.55
C GLY A 158 5.04 16.74 -13.85
N LEU A 159 3.75 17.08 -14.03
CA LEU A 159 3.26 17.81 -15.20
C LEU A 159 3.89 19.21 -15.33
N SER A 160 4.08 19.92 -14.21
CA SER A 160 4.70 21.25 -14.20
C SER A 160 6.16 21.18 -14.61
N LEU A 161 6.91 20.20 -14.08
CA LEU A 161 8.32 19.98 -14.44
C LEU A 161 8.47 19.52 -15.89
N MET A 162 7.61 18.61 -16.35
CA MET A 162 7.53 18.23 -17.76
C MET A 162 7.32 19.44 -18.67
N TYR A 163 6.40 20.34 -18.30
CA TYR A 163 6.13 21.55 -19.06
C TYR A 163 7.37 22.44 -19.16
N LEU A 164 8.06 22.68 -18.04
CA LEU A 164 9.29 23.48 -18.01
C LEU A 164 10.40 22.87 -18.88
N ILE A 165 10.57 21.54 -18.83
CA ILE A 165 11.56 20.85 -19.65
C ILE A 165 11.20 20.92 -21.14
N MET A 166 9.93 20.68 -21.50
CA MET A 166 9.50 20.80 -22.90
C MET A 166 9.64 22.22 -23.42
N TYR A 167 9.35 23.22 -22.59
CA TYR A 167 9.50 24.63 -22.93
C TYR A 167 10.97 25.02 -23.16
N THR A 168 11.86 24.64 -22.23
CA THR A 168 13.30 24.92 -22.36
C THR A 168 13.90 24.23 -23.58
N LEU A 169 13.52 22.98 -23.84
CA LEU A 169 13.95 22.23 -25.01
C LEU A 169 13.45 22.86 -26.31
N ALA A 170 12.17 23.27 -26.38
CA ALA A 170 11.60 23.93 -27.55
C ALA A 170 12.31 25.26 -27.86
N ARG A 171 12.59 26.06 -26.84
CA ARG A 171 13.30 27.33 -26.97
C ARG A 171 14.73 27.14 -27.45
N ALA A 172 15.45 26.18 -26.86
CA ALA A 172 16.82 25.85 -27.26
C ALA A 172 16.87 25.35 -28.71
N TYR A 173 15.98 24.43 -29.07
CA TYR A 173 15.88 23.90 -30.42
C TYR A 173 15.53 25.00 -31.45
N SER A 174 14.58 25.88 -31.12
CA SER A 174 14.19 27.00 -32.01
C SER A 174 15.34 27.97 -32.26
N SER A 175 16.11 28.28 -31.21
CA SER A 175 17.29 29.15 -31.31
C SER A 175 18.38 28.51 -32.19
N GLU A 176 18.72 27.25 -31.93
CA GLU A 176 19.80 26.55 -32.65
C GLU A 176 19.46 26.35 -34.13
N MET A 177 18.21 25.99 -34.42
CA MET A 177 17.73 25.76 -35.79
C MET A 177 17.34 27.06 -36.51
N LYS A 178 17.58 28.23 -35.90
CA LYS A 178 17.22 29.56 -36.43
C LYS A 178 15.76 29.66 -36.87
N LEU A 179 14.88 28.94 -36.19
CA LEU A 179 13.44 29.04 -36.41
C LEU A 179 13.03 30.42 -35.86
N LYS A 180 12.56 31.32 -36.73
CA LYS A 180 12.07 32.67 -36.39
C LYS A 180 10.76 32.60 -35.58
N ARG A 181 10.75 31.90 -34.46
CA ARG A 181 9.60 31.76 -33.55
C ARG A 181 10.02 32.21 -32.17
N ASP A 182 9.35 33.25 -31.69
CA ASP A 182 9.46 33.64 -30.29
C ASP A 182 8.60 32.68 -29.45
N ILE A 183 9.25 31.95 -28.54
CA ILE A 183 8.60 30.98 -27.67
C ILE A 183 8.60 31.57 -26.27
N SER A 184 7.44 32.10 -25.87
CA SER A 184 7.19 32.61 -24.52
C SER A 184 6.04 31.86 -23.86
N HIS A 185 6.03 31.79 -22.53
CA HIS A 185 4.94 31.18 -21.76
C HIS A 185 3.57 31.77 -22.12
N ARG A 186 3.50 33.09 -22.36
CA ARG A 186 2.28 33.79 -22.76
C ARG A 186 1.76 33.29 -24.11
N ILE A 187 2.65 33.07 -25.09
CA ILE A 187 2.28 32.56 -26.42
C ILE A 187 1.79 31.12 -26.32
N VAL A 188 2.48 30.27 -25.55
CA VAL A 188 2.10 28.87 -25.34
C VAL A 188 0.71 28.77 -24.68
N LEU A 189 0.44 29.60 -23.67
CA LEU A 189 -0.88 29.69 -23.01
C LEU A 189 -1.98 30.25 -23.93
N ALA A 190 -1.66 31.25 -24.77
CA ALA A 190 -2.62 31.77 -25.75
C ALA A 190 -3.01 30.68 -26.78
N ARG A 191 -2.02 29.96 -27.30
CA ARG A 191 -2.22 28.85 -28.23
C ARG A 191 -2.94 27.66 -27.60
N PHE A 192 -2.88 27.49 -26.28
CA PHE A 192 -3.70 26.47 -25.61
C PHE A 192 -5.18 26.67 -25.88
N ARG A 193 -5.65 27.92 -25.81
CA ARG A 193 -7.05 28.25 -26.10
C ARG A 193 -7.40 28.03 -27.57
N GLU A 194 -6.49 28.35 -28.48
CA GLU A 194 -6.68 28.12 -29.92
C GLU A 194 -6.77 26.62 -30.25
N VAL A 195 -5.92 25.79 -29.62
CA VAL A 195 -5.85 24.36 -29.90
C VAL A 195 -6.98 23.57 -29.24
N THR A 196 -7.33 23.91 -27.99
CA THR A 196 -8.33 23.15 -27.21
C THR A 196 -9.73 23.74 -27.25
N GLY A 197 -9.87 25.01 -27.63
CA GLY A 197 -11.11 25.77 -27.50
C GLY A 197 -11.42 26.24 -26.07
N TYR A 198 -10.67 25.79 -25.06
CA TYR A 198 -10.91 26.09 -23.65
C TYR A 198 -9.79 26.95 -23.06
N ARG A 199 -10.13 27.76 -22.06
CA ARG A 199 -9.10 28.43 -21.24
C ARG A 199 -8.41 27.39 -20.37
N PHE A 200 -7.08 27.45 -20.27
CA PHE A 200 -6.28 26.55 -19.43
C PHE A 200 -6.82 26.45 -18.00
N SER A 201 -7.14 27.60 -17.38
CA SER A 201 -7.70 27.63 -16.01
C SER A 201 -9.02 26.88 -15.87
N ARG A 202 -9.89 26.86 -16.89
CA ARG A 202 -11.13 26.08 -16.83
C ARG A 202 -10.84 24.58 -16.84
N VAL A 203 -9.95 24.13 -17.72
CA VAL A 203 -9.57 22.70 -17.80
C VAL A 203 -8.91 22.25 -16.50
N ALA A 204 -7.97 23.04 -15.97
CA ALA A 204 -7.31 22.76 -14.71
C ALA A 204 -8.32 22.71 -13.55
N ASN A 205 -9.21 23.69 -13.44
CA ASN A 205 -10.22 23.72 -12.38
C ASN A 205 -11.21 22.55 -12.48
N SER A 206 -11.65 22.19 -13.69
CA SER A 206 -12.52 21.03 -13.90
C SER A 206 -11.83 19.72 -13.48
N PHE A 207 -10.55 19.56 -13.80
CA PHE A 207 -9.78 18.38 -13.41
C PHE A 207 -9.63 18.28 -11.88
N VAL A 208 -9.26 19.38 -11.23
CA VAL A 208 -9.16 19.46 -9.76
C VAL A 208 -10.51 19.15 -9.11
N LEU A 209 -11.60 19.73 -9.64
CA LEU A 209 -12.96 19.50 -9.11
C LEU A 209 -13.38 18.03 -9.21
N ILE A 210 -13.10 17.37 -10.34
CA ILE A 210 -13.42 15.94 -10.53
C ILE A 210 -12.69 15.08 -9.50
N ILE A 211 -11.41 15.36 -9.24
CA ILE A 211 -10.61 14.57 -8.27
C ILE A 211 -11.08 14.84 -6.84
N ILE A 212 -11.36 16.10 -6.49
CA ILE A 212 -11.87 16.44 -5.16
C ILE A 212 -13.21 15.73 -4.93
N LEU A 213 -14.14 15.82 -5.88
CA LEU A 213 -15.44 15.18 -5.78
C LEU A 213 -15.34 13.66 -5.68
N SER A 214 -14.51 13.02 -6.52
CA SER A 214 -14.30 11.57 -6.46
C SER A 214 -13.66 11.14 -5.14
N SER A 215 -12.77 11.95 -4.58
CA SER A 215 -12.14 11.68 -3.28
C SER A 215 -13.12 11.84 -2.12
N PHE A 216 -14.00 12.83 -2.16
CA PHE A 216 -15.08 12.99 -1.16
C PHE A 216 -16.07 11.83 -1.20
N ILE A 217 -16.53 11.45 -2.40
CA ILE A 217 -17.42 10.29 -2.58
C ILE A 217 -16.72 9.03 -2.06
N GLY A 218 -15.42 8.88 -2.34
CA GLY A 218 -14.63 7.76 -1.85
C GLY A 218 -14.51 7.70 -0.34
N GLY A 219 -14.17 8.81 0.31
CA GLY A 219 -14.13 8.88 1.78
C GLY A 219 -15.49 8.57 2.41
N PHE A 220 -16.58 9.06 1.81
CA PHE A 220 -17.93 8.73 2.27
C PHE A 220 -18.26 7.24 2.12
N MET A 221 -17.91 6.62 0.99
CA MET A 221 -18.13 5.19 0.76
C MET A 221 -17.31 4.33 1.73
N VAL A 222 -16.03 4.62 1.90
CA VAL A 222 -15.15 3.96 2.88
C VAL A 222 -15.79 4.01 4.27
N ASN A 223 -16.14 5.21 4.74
CA ASN A 223 -16.75 5.38 6.06
C ASN A 223 -18.11 4.68 6.18
N ARG A 224 -18.94 4.69 5.14
CA ARG A 224 -20.22 3.98 5.13
C ARG A 224 -20.04 2.46 5.24
N ILE A 225 -19.11 1.89 4.49
CA ILE A 225 -18.86 0.43 4.47
C ILE A 225 -18.24 0.00 5.79
N THR A 226 -17.18 0.67 6.24
CA THR A 226 -16.51 0.35 7.51
C THR A 226 -17.48 0.44 8.68
N ARG A 227 -18.23 1.56 8.82
CA ARG A 227 -19.25 1.69 9.88
C ARG A 227 -20.40 0.70 9.75
N GLY A 228 -20.69 0.24 8.54
CA GLY A 228 -21.69 -0.79 8.30
C GLY A 228 -21.27 -2.09 8.98
N TYR A 229 -20.06 -2.55 8.69
CA TYR A 229 -19.50 -3.77 9.28
C TYR A 229 -19.16 -3.61 10.77
N GLU A 230 -18.70 -2.44 11.21
CA GLU A 230 -18.52 -2.15 12.64
C GLU A 230 -19.83 -2.37 13.39
N LYS A 231 -20.95 -1.83 12.91
CA LYS A 231 -22.26 -2.00 13.55
C LYS A 231 -22.77 -3.44 13.46
N GLU A 232 -22.56 -4.09 12.32
CA GLU A 232 -23.02 -5.46 12.09
C GLU A 232 -22.29 -6.46 12.98
N PHE A 233 -20.98 -6.31 13.14
CA PHE A 233 -20.15 -7.24 13.91
C PHE A 233 -19.85 -6.78 15.33
N LEU A 234 -20.29 -5.58 15.76
CA LEU A 234 -20.12 -5.10 17.13
C LEU A 234 -20.57 -6.14 18.18
N PRO A 235 -21.74 -6.80 18.07
CA PRO A 235 -22.15 -7.78 19.09
C PRO A 235 -21.21 -8.98 19.17
N ALA A 236 -20.72 -9.46 18.02
CA ALA A 236 -19.77 -10.56 17.96
C ALA A 236 -18.42 -10.13 18.53
N GLN A 237 -17.92 -8.96 18.13
CA GLN A 237 -16.69 -8.39 18.64
C GLN A 237 -16.72 -8.21 20.16
N GLU A 238 -17.78 -7.60 20.71
CA GLU A 238 -17.97 -7.44 22.15
C GLU A 238 -18.02 -8.79 22.88
N TYR A 239 -18.72 -9.77 22.31
CA TYR A 239 -18.75 -11.14 22.84
C TYR A 239 -17.35 -11.77 22.88
N PHE A 240 -16.62 -11.79 21.76
CA PHE A 240 -15.27 -12.37 21.71
C PHE A 240 -14.34 -11.66 22.68
N ARG A 241 -14.29 -10.33 22.66
CA ARG A 241 -13.45 -9.54 23.56
C ARG A 241 -13.79 -9.77 25.01
N SER A 242 -15.06 -9.77 25.38
CA SER A 242 -15.48 -10.08 26.75
C SER A 242 -15.00 -11.47 27.18
N LYS A 243 -15.14 -12.49 26.32
CA LYS A 243 -14.70 -13.85 26.65
C LYS A 243 -13.19 -14.01 26.74
N ILE A 244 -12.44 -13.30 25.92
CA ILE A 244 -10.98 -13.24 26.04
C ILE A 244 -10.60 -12.56 27.35
N MET A 245 -11.21 -11.43 27.69
CA MET A 245 -10.88 -10.68 28.92
C MET A 245 -11.32 -11.39 30.21
N GLU A 246 -12.32 -12.28 30.14
CA GLU A 246 -12.65 -13.18 31.25
C GLU A 246 -11.54 -14.22 31.51
N THR A 247 -10.77 -14.58 30.48
CA THR A 247 -9.75 -15.65 30.54
C THR A 247 -8.32 -15.12 30.60
N VAL A 248 -8.09 -13.86 30.26
CA VAL A 248 -6.77 -13.23 30.21
C VAL A 248 -6.65 -12.19 31.34
N ALA A 249 -5.57 -12.28 32.11
CA ALA A 249 -5.22 -11.27 33.12
C ALA A 249 -3.72 -10.97 33.02
N PRO A 250 -3.28 -9.73 33.32
CA PRO A 250 -1.86 -9.42 33.44
C PRO A 250 -1.11 -10.41 34.33
N GLU A 251 0.13 -10.71 33.97
CA GLU A 251 1.02 -11.72 34.58
C GLU A 251 0.56 -13.18 34.46
N LYS A 252 -0.65 -13.44 33.93
CA LYS A 252 -1.09 -14.81 33.67
C LYS A 252 -0.20 -15.45 32.62
N VAL A 253 0.14 -16.72 32.82
CA VAL A 253 0.83 -17.55 31.83
C VAL A 253 -0.21 -18.37 31.06
N LEU A 254 -0.13 -18.31 29.74
CA LEU A 254 -0.98 -19.01 28.79
C LEU A 254 -0.13 -19.93 27.91
N LEU A 255 -0.66 -21.11 27.60
CA LEU A 255 -0.07 -21.99 26.61
C LEU A 255 -0.47 -21.52 25.21
N GLY A 256 0.52 -21.34 24.34
CA GLY A 256 0.31 -20.93 22.96
C GLY A 256 1.26 -21.66 22.00
N ARG A 257 0.90 -21.68 20.72
CA ARG A 257 1.68 -22.32 19.65
C ARG A 257 2.19 -21.27 18.69
N VAL A 258 3.46 -21.31 18.37
CA VAL A 258 4.05 -20.37 17.38
C VAL A 258 3.80 -20.96 15.99
N ILE A 259 2.79 -20.45 15.31
CA ILE A 259 2.32 -20.99 14.02
C ILE A 259 3.00 -20.35 12.81
N ARG A 260 3.61 -19.17 12.99
CA ARG A 260 4.25 -18.44 11.90
C ARG A 260 5.44 -17.61 12.37
N ARG A 261 6.41 -17.45 11.45
CA ARG A 261 7.53 -16.51 11.51
C ARG A 261 7.58 -15.70 10.22
N MET A 262 7.73 -14.38 10.33
CA MET A 262 7.90 -13.43 9.22
C MET A 262 9.14 -12.60 9.44
N PHE A 263 9.92 -12.40 8.38
CA PHE A 263 11.06 -11.48 8.38
C PHE A 263 10.63 -10.18 7.74
N GLY A 264 10.87 -9.09 8.45
CA GLY A 264 10.47 -7.75 8.03
C GLY A 264 11.52 -6.73 8.38
N HIS A 265 11.13 -5.48 8.22
CA HIS A 265 11.95 -4.34 8.61
C HIS A 265 11.07 -3.30 9.28
N LYS A 266 11.51 -2.77 10.41
CA LYS A 266 10.85 -1.65 11.10
C LYS A 266 11.67 -0.39 10.88
N LYS A 267 11.01 0.66 10.40
CA LYS A 267 11.60 2.00 10.38
C LYS A 267 11.55 2.55 11.79
N ILE A 268 12.72 2.83 12.37
CA ILE A 268 12.82 3.51 13.66
C ILE A 268 13.18 4.95 13.36
N TYR A 269 12.23 5.84 13.61
CA TYR A 269 12.48 7.28 13.58
C TYR A 269 13.31 7.60 14.81
N ALA A 270 14.56 8.03 14.60
CA ALA A 270 15.36 8.56 15.69
C ALA A 270 14.61 9.77 16.27
N GLN A 271 14.36 9.77 17.58
CA GLN A 271 14.02 11.02 18.24
C GLN A 271 15.23 11.95 18.07
N PRO A 272 15.05 13.21 17.64
CA PRO A 272 16.16 14.12 17.48
C PRO A 272 16.81 14.37 18.85
N GLU A 273 17.95 13.72 19.11
CA GLU A 273 18.83 14.13 20.19
C GLU A 273 19.37 15.52 19.87
N ARG A 274 19.42 16.38 20.88
CA ARG A 274 19.60 17.83 20.76
C ARG A 274 20.87 18.29 20.02
N ASP A 275 21.83 17.40 19.74
CA ASP A 275 23.12 17.73 19.12
C ASP A 275 23.57 16.78 18.00
N SER A 276 22.74 15.83 17.53
CA SER A 276 23.12 14.95 16.41
C SER A 276 22.42 15.33 15.11
N HIS A 277 23.21 15.80 14.14
CA HIS A 277 22.75 16.09 12.76
C HIS A 277 22.55 14.82 11.90
N ASP A 278 22.55 13.64 12.52
CA ASP A 278 22.36 12.36 11.83
C ASP A 278 20.92 11.86 12.03
N THR A 279 19.97 12.51 11.35
CA THR A 279 18.58 12.06 11.23
C THR A 279 18.43 11.03 10.11
N SER A 280 19.35 10.07 10.02
CA SER A 280 19.21 8.97 9.06
C SER A 280 18.16 7.99 9.56
N ASP A 281 17.05 7.89 8.83
CA ASP A 281 16.03 6.86 9.05
C ASP A 281 16.70 5.48 8.98
N ARG A 282 16.85 4.82 10.14
CA ARG A 282 17.42 3.48 10.19
C ARG A 282 16.30 2.46 10.06
N THR A 283 16.42 1.63 9.03
CA THR A 283 15.56 0.48 8.81
C THR A 283 16.23 -0.70 9.49
N ILE A 284 15.63 -1.22 10.56
CA ILE A 284 16.20 -2.31 11.35
C ILE A 284 15.46 -3.60 11.01
N PRO A 285 16.16 -4.73 10.74
CA PRO A 285 15.51 -6.00 10.53
C PRO A 285 14.65 -6.36 11.75
N THR A 286 13.52 -7.00 11.51
CA THR A 286 12.62 -7.49 12.55
C THR A 286 12.14 -8.89 12.23
N ILE A 287 11.88 -9.67 13.27
CA ILE A 287 11.22 -10.97 13.15
C ILE A 287 9.88 -10.87 13.86
N THR A 288 8.80 -11.15 13.14
CA THR A 288 7.44 -11.19 13.68
C THR A 288 6.98 -12.64 13.77
N TYR A 289 6.52 -13.06 14.93
CA TYR A 289 5.93 -14.37 15.16
C TYR A 289 4.43 -14.25 15.34
N THR A 290 3.66 -15.18 14.79
CA THR A 290 2.23 -15.30 15.10
C THR A 290 2.05 -16.46 16.07
N VAL A 291 1.43 -16.16 17.20
CA VAL A 291 1.13 -17.10 18.28
C VAL A 291 -0.36 -17.36 18.29
N GLU A 292 -0.72 -18.64 18.27
CA GLU A 292 -2.08 -19.13 18.40
C GLU A 292 -2.33 -19.54 19.86
N PHE A 293 -3.42 -19.05 20.43
CA PHE A 293 -3.97 -19.49 21.71
C PHE A 293 -5.24 -20.30 21.44
N PRO A 294 -5.17 -21.64 21.53
CA PRO A 294 -6.32 -22.49 21.24
C PRO A 294 -7.42 -22.31 22.29
N ASN A 295 -8.67 -22.46 21.88
CA ASN A 295 -9.84 -22.56 22.76
C ASN A 295 -10.09 -21.35 23.69
N MET A 296 -9.62 -20.15 23.33
CA MET A 296 -9.84 -18.95 24.15
C MET A 296 -11.32 -18.52 24.20
N VAL A 297 -12.06 -18.73 23.11
CA VAL A 297 -13.51 -18.46 23.05
C VAL A 297 -14.23 -19.61 22.39
N LYS A 298 -14.87 -20.50 23.16
CA LYS A 298 -15.75 -21.58 22.66
C LYS A 298 -15.16 -22.30 21.42
N TYR A 299 -13.94 -22.83 21.56
CA TYR A 299 -13.16 -23.51 20.52
C TYR A 299 -12.59 -22.63 19.38
N THR A 300 -12.90 -21.34 19.35
CA THR A 300 -12.27 -20.38 18.44
C THR A 300 -10.86 -20.02 18.95
N PRO A 301 -9.81 -20.26 18.17
CA PRO A 301 -8.46 -19.82 18.51
C PRO A 301 -8.32 -18.29 18.40
N VAL A 302 -7.42 -17.72 19.20
CA VAL A 302 -7.03 -16.31 19.14
C VAL A 302 -5.60 -16.21 18.64
N TYR A 303 -5.35 -15.28 17.73
CA TYR A 303 -4.02 -15.05 17.15
C TYR A 303 -3.46 -13.71 17.59
N LEU A 304 -2.24 -13.73 18.12
CA LEU A 304 -1.48 -12.52 18.44
C LEU A 304 -0.14 -12.52 17.71
N GLN A 305 0.41 -11.33 17.47
CA GLN A 305 1.76 -11.19 16.94
C GLN A 305 2.74 -10.68 18.00
N ILE A 306 3.98 -11.16 17.90
CA ILE A 306 5.12 -10.65 18.68
C ILE A 306 6.20 -10.25 17.69
N THR A 307 6.66 -9.00 17.78
CA THR A 307 7.74 -8.50 16.92
C THR A 307 9.00 -8.25 17.73
N TYR A 308 10.09 -8.90 17.34
CA TYR A 308 11.42 -8.66 17.89
C TYR A 308 12.27 -7.86 16.90
N ILE A 309 13.09 -6.95 17.44
CA ILE A 309 14.05 -6.17 16.66
C ILE A 309 15.36 -6.95 16.55
N GLY A 310 15.94 -6.96 15.35
CA GLY A 310 17.12 -7.74 14.99
C GLY A 310 16.76 -9.06 14.30
N ASP A 311 17.76 -9.68 13.67
CA ASP A 311 17.72 -11.06 13.17
C ASP A 311 18.68 -11.98 13.94
N ASP A 312 19.14 -11.51 15.09
CA ASP A 312 20.24 -12.12 15.82
C ASP A 312 19.77 -13.35 16.60
N GLU A 313 20.19 -14.53 16.13
CA GLU A 313 20.03 -15.81 16.83
C GLU A 313 20.77 -15.85 18.18
N SER A 314 21.55 -14.81 18.54
CA SER A 314 22.09 -14.61 19.88
C SER A 314 21.03 -14.26 20.92
N ASN A 315 19.88 -13.69 20.51
CA ASN A 315 18.78 -13.43 21.42
C ASN A 315 18.15 -14.77 21.83
N PRO A 316 18.19 -15.14 23.13
CA PRO A 316 17.77 -16.46 23.57
C PRO A 316 16.27 -16.70 23.33
N ILE A 317 15.44 -15.65 23.32
CA ILE A 317 14.02 -15.74 23.00
C ILE A 317 13.82 -16.04 21.50
N ILE A 318 14.50 -15.30 20.62
CA ILE A 318 14.45 -15.52 19.17
C ILE A 318 14.92 -16.93 18.84
N LYS A 319 16.05 -17.35 19.41
CA LYS A 319 16.58 -18.70 19.27
C LYS A 319 15.55 -19.74 19.69
N LYS A 320 14.91 -19.56 20.86
CA LYS A 320 13.91 -20.48 21.40
C LYS A 320 12.66 -20.55 20.51
N LEU A 321 12.17 -19.42 20.00
CA LEU A 321 11.03 -19.39 19.06
C LEU A 321 11.40 -20.00 17.70
N ASN A 322 12.64 -19.84 17.25
CA ASN A 322 13.14 -20.42 16.00
C ASN A 322 13.26 -21.95 16.04
N GLU A 323 13.37 -22.58 17.21
CA GLU A 323 13.34 -24.05 17.34
C GLU A 323 12.01 -24.65 16.82
N SER A 324 10.93 -23.87 16.76
CA SER A 324 9.65 -24.32 16.19
C SER A 324 9.61 -24.34 14.66
N PHE A 325 10.69 -23.89 14.00
CA PHE A 325 10.77 -23.74 12.54
C PHE A 325 12.01 -24.45 11.99
N PRO A 326 12.05 -24.78 10.69
CA PRO A 326 13.21 -25.40 10.09
C PRO A 326 14.36 -24.38 10.08
N PRO A 327 15.62 -24.83 10.04
CA PRO A 327 16.77 -23.95 9.85
C PRO A 327 16.59 -23.12 8.58
N ARG A 328 16.99 -21.84 8.63
CA ARG A 328 16.78 -20.87 7.56
C ARG A 328 17.42 -21.34 6.25
N THR A 329 16.63 -21.78 5.27
CA THR A 329 17.14 -22.21 3.96
C THR A 329 17.09 -21.10 2.92
N SER A 330 17.77 -19.97 3.17
CA SER A 330 18.12 -18.90 2.21
C SER A 330 17.01 -18.21 1.38
N THR A 331 15.76 -18.70 1.39
CA THR A 331 14.63 -18.00 0.80
C THR A 331 13.95 -17.16 1.87
N TRP A 332 13.67 -15.91 1.53
CA TRP A 332 13.11 -14.89 2.44
C TRP A 332 11.75 -15.25 3.08
N ASN A 333 11.16 -16.40 2.71
CA ASN A 333 9.86 -16.87 3.13
C ASN A 333 9.92 -18.36 3.54
N ASP A 334 10.46 -18.68 4.71
CA ASP A 334 10.29 -20.02 5.28
C ASP A 334 8.88 -20.12 5.89
N VAL A 335 7.94 -20.50 5.03
CA VAL A 335 6.56 -20.85 5.37
C VAL A 335 6.54 -22.26 5.95
N ILE A 336 6.20 -22.43 7.23
CA ILE A 336 5.54 -23.67 7.66
C ILE A 336 4.04 -23.45 7.50
N LEU A 337 3.49 -24.28 6.62
CA LEU A 337 2.10 -24.53 6.22
C LEU A 337 0.98 -24.10 7.17
N ALA A 338 -0.01 -23.42 6.58
CA ALA A 338 -1.41 -23.81 6.69
C ALA A 338 -2.18 -23.26 5.47
N SER A 339 -2.07 -23.93 4.32
CA SER A 339 -3.24 -23.96 3.42
C SER A 339 -4.22 -24.92 4.07
N PRO A 340 -5.47 -24.53 4.39
CA PRO A 340 -6.44 -25.41 5.07
C PRO A 340 -6.70 -26.73 4.33
N GLU A 341 -6.40 -26.79 3.03
CA GLU A 341 -6.73 -27.91 2.15
C GLU A 341 -5.63 -28.97 2.03
N ALA A 342 -4.42 -28.72 2.54
CA ALA A 342 -3.32 -29.67 2.42
C ALA A 342 -2.32 -29.52 3.58
N MET A 343 -2.55 -30.24 4.67
CA MET A 343 -1.56 -31.10 5.35
C MET A 343 -2.10 -31.58 6.70
N GLU A 344 -1.64 -32.76 7.11
CA GLU A 344 -1.78 -33.26 8.48
C GLU A 344 -1.26 -32.21 9.48
N PRO A 345 -1.88 -32.07 10.66
CA PRO A 345 -1.46 -31.09 11.66
C PRO A 345 -0.01 -31.38 12.06
N ILE A 346 0.90 -30.47 11.72
CA ILE A 346 2.23 -30.46 12.32
C ILE A 346 2.00 -30.15 13.80
N ASP A 347 2.35 -31.09 14.68
CA ASP A 347 2.26 -30.90 16.13
C ASP A 347 3.33 -29.89 16.56
N LEU A 348 2.97 -28.60 16.49
CA LEU A 348 3.84 -27.50 16.88
C LEU A 348 3.94 -27.47 18.41
N PRO A 349 5.17 -27.39 18.98
CA PRO A 349 5.33 -27.43 20.42
C PRO A 349 4.65 -26.24 21.07
N GLU A 350 3.83 -26.52 22.09
CA GLU A 350 3.25 -25.49 22.94
C GLU A 350 4.35 -24.83 23.79
N ARG A 351 4.20 -23.52 24.02
CA ARG A 351 5.12 -22.71 24.81
C ARG A 351 4.35 -21.83 25.78
N ASN A 352 4.98 -21.52 26.90
CA ASN A 352 4.44 -20.63 27.92
C ASN A 352 4.64 -19.17 27.52
N PHE A 353 3.54 -18.41 27.41
CA PHE A 353 3.54 -16.98 27.16
C PHE A 353 2.94 -16.24 28.36
N ARG A 354 3.66 -15.25 28.86
CA ARG A 354 3.16 -14.33 29.88
C ARG A 354 2.37 -13.22 29.22
N VAL A 355 1.22 -12.89 29.80
CA VAL A 355 0.43 -11.71 29.46
C VAL A 355 1.06 -10.51 30.17
N ASN A 356 1.47 -9.51 29.42
CA ASN A 356 2.05 -8.28 29.95
C ASN A 356 0.97 -7.35 30.53
N SER A 357 1.39 -6.31 31.25
CA SER A 357 0.46 -5.32 31.85
C SER A 357 -0.43 -4.60 30.84
N ASP A 358 0.00 -4.52 29.58
CA ASP A 358 -0.72 -3.88 28.47
C ASP A 358 -1.54 -4.88 27.63
N TYR A 359 -1.67 -6.13 28.09
CA TYR A 359 -2.32 -7.24 27.37
C TYR A 359 -1.62 -7.73 26.11
N SER A 360 -0.37 -7.29 25.86
CA SER A 360 0.53 -7.98 24.92
C SER A 360 1.05 -9.29 25.52
N ILE A 361 1.83 -10.06 24.75
CA ILE A 361 2.41 -11.33 25.20
C ILE A 361 3.93 -11.34 25.08
N SER A 362 4.57 -12.13 25.94
CA SER A 362 6.01 -12.38 25.89
C SER A 362 6.32 -13.83 26.23
N LEU A 363 7.31 -14.41 25.56
CA LEU A 363 7.72 -15.79 25.83
C LEU A 363 8.31 -15.89 27.24
N VAL A 364 7.85 -16.87 28.02
CA VAL A 364 8.48 -17.23 29.29
C VAL A 364 9.68 -18.12 29.00
N MET A 365 10.86 -17.68 29.40
CA MET A 365 12.06 -18.50 29.38
C MET A 365 12.04 -19.37 30.64
N GLU A 366 11.92 -20.68 30.49
CA GLU A 366 12.18 -21.61 31.61
C GLU A 366 13.68 -21.52 31.96
N GLU A 367 13.98 -21.31 33.25
CA GLU A 367 15.36 -21.23 33.78
C GLU A 367 16.11 -22.57 33.73
#